data_AF-A0A1M3E636-F1
#
_entry.id   AF-A0A1M3E636-F1
#
_cell.length_a   1.000
_cell.length_b   1.000
_cell.length_c   1.000
_cell.angle_alpha   90.00
_cell.angle_beta   90.00
_cell.angle_gamma   90.00
#
_symmetry.space_group_name_H-M   'P 1'
#
loop_
_entity.id
_entity.type
_entity.pdbx_description
1 polymer ?
#
loop_
_entity_poly.entity_id
_entity_poly.type
_entity_poly.pdbx_seq_one_letter_code
_entity_poly.pdbx_strand_id
1 'polypeptide(L)' 'MPKKIKHSKKQVSMFMLHLIVYLVASAAMWFSLGPNDYPWPAWVIATWGLMVVGHACTIWYNYEDRGMDEFKRQLNN' A
#
# COMPACT_ATOMS: atom_id res chain seq x y z
N MET A 1 7.43 -19.00 -16.09
CA MET A 1 7.48 -17.67 -15.44
C MET A 1 6.11 -17.38 -14.85
N PRO A 2 6.03 -16.81 -13.64
CA PRO A 2 4.75 -16.45 -13.03
C PRO A 2 4.00 -15.45 -13.93
N LYS A 3 2.73 -15.70 -14.21
CA LYS A 3 1.89 -14.75 -14.95
C LYS A 3 1.58 -13.54 -14.09
N LYS A 4 1.74 -12.34 -14.66
CA LYS A 4 1.35 -11.09 -14.01
C LYS A 4 -0.17 -11.00 -13.92
N ILE A 5 -0.70 -10.71 -12.73
CA ILE A 5 -2.13 -10.51 -12.52
C ILE A 5 -2.47 -9.08 -12.96
N LYS A 6 -3.45 -8.94 -13.86
CA LYS A 6 -3.91 -7.63 -14.33
C LYS A 6 -4.71 -6.95 -13.22
N HIS A 7 -4.35 -5.72 -12.89
CA HIS A 7 -5.09 -4.92 -11.92
C HIS A 7 -6.48 -4.53 -12.46
N SER A 8 -7.45 -4.48 -11.57
CA SER A 8 -8.78 -3.94 -11.85
C SER A 8 -8.82 -2.42 -11.69
N LYS A 9 -9.77 -1.76 -12.38
CA LYS A 9 -10.01 -0.32 -12.22
C LYS A 9 -10.35 0.05 -10.77
N LYS A 10 -11.07 -0.83 -10.06
CA LYS A 10 -11.43 -0.64 -8.65
C LYS A 10 -10.19 -0.64 -7.74
N GLN A 11 -9.24 -1.55 -7.95
CA GLN A 11 -7.98 -1.57 -7.19
C GLN A 11 -7.20 -0.26 -7.38
N VAL A 12 -7.06 0.20 -8.62
CA VAL A 12 -6.36 1.46 -8.91
C VAL A 12 -7.08 2.65 -8.28
N SER A 13 -8.42 2.72 -8.37
CA SER A 13 -9.21 3.80 -7.76
C SER A 13 -9.06 3.83 -6.23
N MET A 14 -9.09 2.67 -5.56
CA MET A 14 -8.89 2.59 -4.12
C MET A 14 -7.46 2.99 -3.70
N PHE A 15 -6.46 2.64 -4.51
CA PHE A 15 -5.10 3.12 -4.27
C PHE A 15 -4.99 4.64 -4.42
N MET A 16 -5.59 5.23 -5.44
CA MET A 16 -5.57 6.68 -5.62
C MET A 16 -6.24 7.40 -4.46
N LEU A 17 -7.37 6.89 -3.97
CA LEU A 17 -8.00 7.40 -2.75
C LEU A 17 -7.04 7.33 -1.56
N HIS A 18 -6.41 6.17 -1.33
CA HIS A 18 -5.47 5.99 -0.22
C HIS A 18 -4.26 6.94 -0.32
N LEU A 19 -3.69 7.10 -1.52
CA LEU A 19 -2.60 8.02 -1.79
C LEU A 19 -2.99 9.48 -1.50
N ILE A 20 -4.17 9.91 -1.97
CA ILE A 20 -4.66 11.28 -1.74
C ILE A 20 -4.87 11.53 -0.24
N VAL A 21 -5.51 10.60 0.47
CA VAL A 21 -5.72 10.70 1.92
C VAL A 21 -4.38 10.77 2.66
N TYR A 22 -3.41 9.94 2.28
CA TYR A 22 -2.06 9.98 2.84
C TYR A 22 -1.41 11.35 2.64
N LEU A 23 -1.44 11.91 1.43
CA LEU A 23 -0.84 13.21 1.14
C LEU A 23 -1.49 14.34 1.93
N VAL A 24 -2.82 14.39 1.96
CA VAL A 24 -3.58 15.42 2.68
C VAL A 24 -3.36 15.32 4.19
N ALA A 25 -3.44 14.12 4.76
CA ALA A 25 -3.21 13.91 6.19
C ALA A 25 -1.76 14.20 6.58
N SER A 26 -0.78 13.80 5.76
CA SER A 26 0.64 14.08 5.99
C SER A 26 0.91 15.58 6.00
N ALA A 27 0.36 16.32 5.03
CA ALA A 27 0.47 17.77 5.00
C ALA A 27 -0.20 18.40 6.22
N ALA A 28 -1.43 18.00 6.55
CA ALA A 28 -2.15 18.54 7.71
C ALA A 28 -1.39 18.30 9.03
N MET A 29 -0.82 17.12 9.24
CA MET A 29 0.02 16.84 10.40
C MET A 29 1.29 17.70 10.39
N TRP A 30 1.97 17.83 9.25
CA TRP A 30 3.18 18.63 9.15
C TRP A 30 2.93 20.11 9.45
N PHE A 31 1.83 20.67 8.95
CA PHE A 31 1.43 22.06 9.22
C PHE A 31 0.87 22.29 10.62
N SER A 32 0.58 21.23 11.38
CA SER A 32 0.18 21.35 12.78
C SER A 32 1.35 21.57 13.74
N LEU A 33 2.59 21.46 13.27
CA LEU A 33 3.80 21.68 14.07
C LEU A 33 4.06 23.16 14.33
N GLY A 34 4.35 23.49 15.59
CA GLY A 34 4.92 24.77 15.97
C GLY A 34 6.41 24.89 15.62
N PRO A 35 7.00 26.10 15.66
CA PRO A 35 8.38 26.35 15.22
C PRO A 35 9.47 25.58 15.98
N ASN A 36 9.20 25.18 17.21
CA ASN A 36 10.15 24.49 18.09
C ASN A 36 9.69 23.06 18.44
N ASP A 37 8.63 22.57 17.81
CA ASP A 37 8.11 21.25 18.10
C ASP A 37 9.03 20.17 17.53
N TYR A 38 9.13 19.06 18.25
CA TYR A 38 9.76 17.86 17.71
C TYR A 38 8.98 17.40 16.46
N PRO A 39 9.65 17.10 15.33
CA PRO A 39 8.98 16.74 14.07
C PRO A 39 8.43 15.30 14.11
N TRP A 40 7.56 15.01 15.07
CA TRP A 40 6.91 13.72 15.27
C TRP A 40 6.14 13.19 14.04
N PRO A 41 5.54 14.03 13.15
CA PRO A 41 4.85 13.55 11.96
C PRO A 41 5.81 12.81 11.01
N ALA A 42 7.12 13.07 11.06
CA ALA A 42 8.10 12.39 10.21
C ALA A 42 8.02 10.87 10.33
N TRP A 43 7.87 10.34 11.56
CA TRP A 43 7.74 8.90 11.80
C TRP A 43 6.45 8.34 11.21
N VAL A 44 5.33 9.03 11.42
CA VAL A 44 4.02 8.62 10.92
C VAL A 44 4.00 8.63 9.39
N ILE A 45 4.51 9.69 8.78
CA ILE A 45 4.63 9.84 7.34
C ILE A 45 5.52 8.74 6.76
N ALA A 46 6.66 8.44 7.39
CA ALA A 46 7.55 7.37 6.93
C ALA A 46 6.88 5.99 6.99
N THR A 47 6.31 5.60 8.13
CA THR A 47 5.68 4.29 8.31
C THR A 47 4.44 4.13 7.43
N TRP A 48 3.58 5.15 7.34
CA TRP A 48 2.40 5.10 6.48
C TRP A 48 2.78 5.15 4.99
N GLY A 49 3.79 5.96 4.64
CA GLY A 49 4.33 6.02 3.29
C GLY A 49 4.82 4.66 2.80
N LEU A 50 5.51 3.90 3.65
CA LEU A 50 5.90 2.51 3.34
C LEU A 50 4.68 1.62 3.05
N MET A 51 3.58 1.78 3.79
CA MET A 51 2.34 1.03 3.53
C MET A 51 1.67 1.44 2.21
N VAL A 52 1.72 2.72 1.83
CA VAL A 52 1.25 3.18 0.51
C VAL A 52 2.09 2.56 -0.60
N VAL A 53 3.41 2.52 -0.46
CA VAL A 53 4.30 1.82 -1.40
C VAL A 53 3.97 0.32 -1.46
N GLY A 54 3.78 -0.33 -0.30
CA GLY A 54 3.35 -1.71 -0.23
C GLY A 54 2.03 -1.96 -0.96
N HIS A 55 1.05 -1.07 -0.82
CA HIS A 55 -0.22 -1.14 -1.55
C HIS A 55 -0.02 -0.98 -3.07
N ALA A 56 0.90 -0.12 -3.51
CA ALA A 56 1.26 -0.06 -4.92
C ALA A 56 1.84 -1.40 -5.40
N CYS A 57 2.72 -2.01 -4.60
CA CYS A 57 3.28 -3.33 -4.90
C CYS A 57 2.20 -4.40 -5.07
N THR A 58 1.19 -4.44 -4.21
CA THR A 58 0.11 -5.44 -4.31
C THR A 58 -0.81 -5.25 -5.53
N ILE A 59 -0.76 -4.09 -6.19
CA ILE A 59 -1.55 -3.81 -7.40
C ILE A 59 -0.73 -4.05 -8.67
N TRP A 60 0.46 -3.47 -8.76
CA TRP A 60 1.25 -3.47 -10.01
C TRP A 60 2.32 -4.54 -10.07
N TYR A 61 2.69 -5.13 -8.93
CA TYR A 61 3.70 -6.18 -8.82
C TYR A 61 3.09 -7.49 -8.28
N ASN A 62 1.82 -7.74 -8.62
CA ASN A 62 1.12 -8.96 -8.26
C ASN A 62 1.22 -10.01 -9.37
N TYR A 63 1.54 -11.25 -8.98
CA TYR A 63 1.80 -12.37 -9.86
C TYR A 63 1.06 -13.62 -9.37
N GLU A 64 0.79 -14.56 -10.27
CA GLU A 64 0.22 -15.86 -9.90
C GLU A 64 1.14 -16.58 -8.90
N ASP A 65 0.56 -17.13 -7.85
CA ASP A 65 1.26 -17.99 -6.91
C ASP A 65 0.82 -19.45 -7.11
N ARG A 66 1.62 -20.19 -7.87
CA ARG A 66 1.38 -21.62 -8.13
C ARG A 66 1.51 -22.49 -6.87
N GLY A 67 2.27 -22.04 -5.87
CA GLY A 67 2.38 -22.74 -4.59
C GLY A 67 1.05 -22.76 -3.85
N MET A 68 0.27 -21.68 -3.95
CA MET A 68 -1.06 -21.63 -3.36
C MET A 68 -2.07 -22.56 -4.02
N ASP A 69 -1.97 -22.78 -5.32
CA ASP A 69 -2.85 -23.73 -6.02
C ASP A 69 -2.50 -25.18 -5.64
N GLU A 70 -1.21 -25.50 -5.52
CA GLU A 70 -0.74 -26.80 -5.05
C GLU A 70 -1.17 -27.09 -3.60
N PHE A 71 -1.04 -26.10 -2.72
CA PHE A 71 -1.51 -26.21 -1.34
C PHE A 71 -3.03 -26.45 -1.27
N LYS A 72 -3.83 -25.73 -2.06
CA LYS A 72 -5.29 -25.94 -2.14
C LYS A 72 -5.64 -27.33 -2.69
N ARG A 73 -4.85 -27.86 -3.62
CA ARG A 73 -5.02 -29.24 -4.12
C ARG A 73 -4.78 -30.25 -2.99
N GLN A 74 -3.73 -30.06 -2.20
CA GLN A 74 -3.41 -30.94 -1.07
C GLN A 74 -4.46 -30.89 0.04
N LEU A 75 -5.07 -29.73 0.31
CA LEU A 75 -6.14 -29.60 1.31
C LEU A 75 -7.43 -30.36 0.96
N ASN A 76 -7.67 -30.64 -0.32
CA ASN A 76 -8.89 -31.28 -0.81
C ASN A 76 -8.71 -32.78 -1.16
N ASN A 77 -7.53 -33.34 -0.91
CA ASN A 77 -7.20 -34.76 -1.06
C ASN A 77 -7.10 -35.42 0.31
#